data_AF-N4TX32-F1
#
_entry.id   AF-N4TX32-F1
#
_cell.length_a   1.000
_cell.length_b   1.000
_cell.length_c   1.000
_cell.angle_alpha   90.00
_cell.angle_beta   90.00
_cell.angle_gamma   90.00
#
_symmetry.space_group_name_H-M   'P 1'
#
loop_
_entity.id
_entity.type
_entity.pdbx_description
1 polymer ?
#
loop_
_entity_poly.entity_id
_entity_poly.type
_entity_poly.pdbx_seq_one_letter_code
_entity_poly.pdbx_strand_id
1 'polypeptide(L)'
;MPRSKTNNFPRGKPRGIRRDRDCQTCKARGVKCDLNRPRCLPCVESGYACGDYPQRVVWAANPTPKPSRAENRSAVIEKSLATDQHEVVEHLLAFGSSLKTVRGSTADSALPTSPSSLSSGEGTQDEDTLMWHRLAALKSLSEALNTADPAAFLGIAVFAFFEVVSDGVFGEWDCHLRGARSLLDCHCSNSEEFQRFSRRFTGLEEIVAYFAWWDTIGALVRQSTSNTKSGLIFDDWHRSSLGQDFFDRVGCPAETFWLFVSLVQSKESTNLSESLTRAMAQLLKLGMDKTEKGKCSDIYRCAAVIAVLTTQSSSNGSEETSFEVTLEFAVDRICHIIESACSRSRYESN
;
A
#
# COMPACT_ATOMS: atom_id res chain seq x y z
N MET A 1 -44.66 -29.02 34.57
CA MET A 1 -44.03 -27.74 34.14
C MET A 1 -42.59 -27.69 34.65
N PRO A 2 -41.59 -27.41 33.80
CA PRO A 2 -40.20 -27.32 34.20
C PRO A 2 -39.74 -25.85 34.32
N ARG A 3 -38.87 -25.54 35.30
CA ARG A 3 -37.69 -24.63 35.16
C ARG A 3 -37.05 -24.34 36.52
N SER A 4 -35.80 -24.77 36.69
CA SER A 4 -34.69 -23.88 37.05
C SER A 4 -33.37 -24.66 37.01
N LYS A 5 -32.58 -24.47 35.95
CA LYS A 5 -31.14 -24.74 35.97
C LYS A 5 -30.43 -23.39 35.94
N THR A 6 -29.72 -23.08 37.01
CA THR A 6 -28.82 -21.93 37.14
C THR A 6 -27.58 -22.18 36.29
N ASN A 7 -27.43 -21.46 35.18
CA ASN A 7 -26.20 -21.49 34.40
C ASN A 7 -25.16 -20.53 35.03
N ASN A 8 -24.22 -21.12 35.76
CA ASN A 8 -22.97 -20.48 36.14
C ASN A 8 -22.04 -20.50 34.91
N PHE A 9 -21.96 -19.39 34.17
CA PHE A 9 -20.90 -19.20 33.18
C PHE A 9 -19.66 -18.62 33.87
N PRO A 10 -18.46 -19.19 33.65
CA PRO A 10 -17.23 -18.62 34.21
C PRO A 10 -16.98 -17.25 33.58
N ARG A 11 -16.91 -16.21 34.41
CA ARG A 11 -16.51 -14.87 33.97
C ARG A 11 -15.07 -14.95 33.45
N GLY A 12 -14.87 -14.63 32.18
CA GLY A 12 -13.55 -14.54 31.57
C GLY A 12 -12.64 -13.57 32.34
N LYS A 13 -11.33 -13.84 32.31
CA LYS A 13 -10.30 -13.01 32.95
C LYS A 13 -10.46 -11.53 32.51
N PRO A 14 -10.30 -10.55 33.42
CA PRO A 14 -10.40 -9.15 33.06
C PRO A 14 -9.40 -8.82 31.95
N ARG A 15 -9.89 -8.20 30.87
CA ARG A 15 -9.02 -7.69 29.80
C ARG A 15 -8.05 -6.70 30.43
N GLY A 16 -6.74 -6.97 30.30
CA GLY A 16 -5.68 -6.13 30.86
C GLY A 16 -5.85 -4.66 30.47
N ILE A 17 -5.41 -3.76 31.36
CA ILE A 17 -5.46 -2.31 31.12
C ILE A 17 -4.62 -1.98 29.88
N ARG A 18 -5.24 -1.31 28.91
CA ARG A 18 -4.57 -0.89 27.67
C ARG A 18 -3.77 0.39 27.94
N ARG A 19 -2.43 0.28 27.98
CA ARG A 19 -1.47 1.39 28.21
C ARG A 19 -0.94 2.02 26.91
N ASP A 20 -1.50 1.61 25.77
CA ASP A 20 -1.10 2.03 24.42
C ASP A 20 -1.50 3.48 24.09
N ARG A 21 -2.28 4.14 24.95
CA ARG A 21 -2.78 5.51 24.73
C ARG A 21 -2.22 6.53 25.70
N ASP A 22 -1.53 6.06 26.73
CA ASP A 22 -0.98 6.89 27.78
C ASP A 22 0.05 7.86 27.19
N CYS A 23 0.13 9.09 27.72
CA CYS A 23 1.20 10.00 27.34
C CYS A 23 2.57 9.39 27.66
N GLN A 24 3.61 9.81 26.95
CA GLN A 24 4.96 9.27 27.12
C GLN A 24 5.44 9.36 28.58
N THR A 25 5.14 10.47 29.28
CA THR A 25 5.52 10.66 30.68
C THR A 25 4.84 9.66 31.62
N CYS A 26 3.53 9.41 31.48
CA CYS A 26 2.84 8.40 32.30
C CYS A 26 3.33 6.99 32.00
N LYS A 27 3.60 6.70 30.73
CA LYS A 27 4.13 5.41 30.28
C LYS A 27 5.51 5.13 30.87
N ALA A 28 6.42 6.10 30.83
CA ALA A 28 7.76 6.02 31.42
C ALA A 28 7.71 5.89 32.96
N ARG A 29 6.77 6.59 33.61
CA ARG A 29 6.56 6.53 35.06
C ARG A 29 5.79 5.27 35.51
N GLY A 30 5.27 4.47 34.58
CA GLY A 30 4.48 3.28 34.89
C GLY A 30 3.11 3.56 35.54
N VAL A 31 2.64 4.82 35.53
CA VAL A 31 1.37 5.25 36.15
C VAL A 31 0.24 5.34 35.13
N LYS A 32 -1.01 5.21 35.58
CA LYS A 32 -2.19 5.28 34.70
C LYS A 32 -2.39 6.72 34.19
N CYS A 33 -2.47 6.88 32.88
CA CYS A 33 -2.82 8.17 32.27
C CYS A 33 -4.35 8.35 32.25
N ASP A 34 -4.81 9.58 32.51
CA ASP A 34 -6.23 9.97 32.40
C ASP A 34 -6.62 10.41 30.98
N LEU A 35 -5.66 10.50 30.06
CA LEU A 35 -5.83 10.83 28.64
C LEU A 35 -6.41 12.23 28.34
N ASN A 36 -6.45 13.13 29.32
CA ASN A 36 -6.89 14.51 29.11
C ASN A 36 -5.91 15.27 28.21
N ARG A 37 -6.41 15.90 27.12
CA ARG A 37 -5.59 16.71 26.21
C ARG A 37 -5.78 18.20 26.49
N PRO A 38 -4.74 19.04 26.38
CA PRO A 38 -3.38 18.73 25.91
C PRO A 38 -2.43 18.15 26.98
N ARG A 39 -2.83 18.14 28.26
CA ARG A 39 -2.02 17.62 29.37
C ARG A 39 -2.85 16.74 30.31
N CYS A 40 -2.29 15.61 30.69
CA CYS A 40 -2.89 14.66 31.62
C CYS A 40 -2.82 15.17 33.08
N LEU A 41 -3.86 14.99 33.90
CA LEU A 41 -3.85 15.41 35.30
C LEU A 41 -2.71 14.75 36.11
N PRO A 42 -2.42 13.44 35.97
CA PRO A 42 -1.29 12.81 36.67
C PRO A 42 0.09 13.44 36.39
N CYS A 43 0.29 14.09 35.24
CA CYS A 43 1.50 14.84 34.95
C CYS A 43 1.46 16.24 35.55
N VAL A 44 0.31 16.92 35.45
CA VAL A 44 0.10 18.26 35.99
C VAL A 44 0.26 18.26 37.52
N GLU A 45 -0.43 17.37 38.21
CA GLU A 45 -0.43 17.27 39.67
C GLU A 45 0.93 16.84 40.23
N SER A 46 1.67 16.03 39.47
CA SER A 46 3.02 15.61 39.85
C SER A 46 4.12 16.60 39.44
N GLY A 47 3.77 17.75 38.86
CA GLY A 47 4.72 18.78 38.44
C GLY A 47 5.62 18.41 37.26
N TYR A 48 5.33 17.30 36.54
CA TYR A 48 6.10 16.91 35.35
C TYR A 48 5.54 17.55 34.08
N ALA A 49 6.44 17.83 33.13
CA ALA A 49 6.02 18.08 31.75
C ALA A 49 5.26 16.85 31.23
N CYS A 50 4.03 17.06 30.76
CA CYS A 50 3.29 16.00 30.09
C CYS A 50 3.89 15.86 28.70
N GLY A 51 4.59 14.76 28.46
CA GLY A 51 5.09 14.42 27.14
C GLY A 51 3.93 14.19 26.17
N ASP A 52 4.23 14.17 24.89
CA ASP A 52 3.22 14.01 23.86
C ASP A 52 2.48 12.68 23.99
N TYR A 53 1.25 12.68 23.48
CA TYR A 53 0.48 11.46 23.33
C TYR A 53 0.94 10.75 22.06
N PRO A 54 0.99 9.40 22.03
CA PRO A 54 1.23 8.67 20.80
C PRO A 54 0.30 9.20 19.70
N GLN A 55 0.88 9.70 18.62
CA GLN A 55 0.12 10.05 17.42
C GLN A 55 -0.25 8.72 16.78
N ARG A 56 -1.53 8.37 16.89
CA ARG A 56 -2.00 7.05 16.46
C ARG A 56 -2.33 7.16 14.98
N VAL A 57 -1.43 6.67 14.13
CA VAL A 57 -1.79 6.35 12.74
C VAL A 57 -2.93 5.34 12.81
N VAL A 58 -4.11 5.73 12.35
CA VAL A 58 -5.29 4.85 12.40
C VAL A 58 -5.22 3.93 11.19
N TRP A 59 -4.83 2.69 11.43
CA TRP A 59 -4.98 1.61 10.46
C TRP A 59 -6.47 1.27 10.39
N ALA A 60 -7.16 1.74 9.36
CA ALA A 60 -8.54 1.33 9.12
C ALA A 60 -8.53 -0.17 8.77
N ALA A 61 -8.74 -1.03 9.76
CA ALA A 61 -9.06 -2.41 9.51
C ALA A 61 -10.43 -2.45 8.82
N ASN A 62 -10.51 -3.04 7.64
CA ASN A 62 -11.79 -3.48 7.10
C ASN A 62 -12.49 -4.35 8.16
N PRO A 63 -13.80 -4.16 8.43
CA PRO A 63 -14.53 -5.09 9.28
C PRO A 63 -14.45 -6.47 8.62
N THR A 64 -13.71 -7.39 9.26
CA THR A 64 -13.44 -8.72 8.73
C THR A 64 -14.74 -9.49 8.47
N PRO A 65 -15.00 -9.97 7.24
CA PRO A 65 -15.93 -11.07 7.04
C PRO A 65 -15.32 -12.32 7.70
N LYS A 66 -16.13 -13.06 8.46
CA LYS A 66 -15.71 -14.30 9.13
C LYS A 66 -15.15 -15.28 8.08
N PRO A 67 -14.10 -16.05 8.40
CA PRO A 67 -13.55 -17.02 7.45
C PRO A 67 -14.56 -18.13 7.19
N SER A 68 -15.12 -18.17 6.00
CA SER A 68 -15.80 -19.35 5.47
C SER A 68 -14.79 -20.23 4.75
N ARG A 69 -14.68 -21.46 5.25
CA ARG A 69 -13.93 -22.59 4.71
C ARG A 69 -14.25 -22.82 3.23
N ALA A 70 -13.32 -22.49 2.35
CA ALA A 70 -13.25 -23.03 0.99
C ALA A 70 -11.77 -23.24 0.65
N GLU A 71 -11.38 -24.51 0.72
CA GLU A 71 -10.05 -25.03 0.44
C GLU A 71 -9.77 -25.10 -1.07
N ASN A 72 -8.48 -25.13 -1.39
CA ASN A 72 -7.85 -25.89 -2.48
C ASN A 72 -8.20 -25.52 -3.94
N ARG A 73 -7.28 -24.74 -4.54
CA ARG A 73 -6.75 -24.79 -5.94
C ARG A 73 -5.76 -23.61 -6.04
N SER A 74 -4.46 -23.73 -6.30
CA SER A 74 -3.75 -24.64 -7.20
C SER A 74 -2.27 -24.76 -6.78
N ALA A 75 -1.83 -25.98 -6.48
CA ALA A 75 -0.46 -26.35 -6.14
C ALA A 75 0.42 -26.57 -7.41
N VAL A 76 0.44 -25.63 -8.36
CA VAL A 76 1.19 -25.81 -9.64
C VAL A 76 2.11 -24.62 -10.00
N ILE A 77 2.14 -23.53 -9.23
CA ILE A 77 3.01 -22.36 -9.50
C ILE A 77 4.24 -22.33 -8.57
N GLU A 78 4.47 -23.37 -7.78
CA GLU A 78 5.45 -23.37 -6.68
C GLU A 78 6.92 -23.58 -7.12
N LYS A 79 7.30 -23.33 -8.38
CA LYS A 79 8.65 -23.69 -8.85
C LYS A 79 9.38 -22.72 -9.79
N SER A 80 8.98 -21.45 -9.91
CA SER A 80 9.70 -20.54 -10.82
C SER A 80 10.25 -19.22 -10.25
N LEU A 81 10.12 -18.90 -8.96
CA LEU A 81 10.73 -17.68 -8.40
C LEU A 81 11.34 -17.88 -7.00
N ALA A 82 12.11 -18.95 -6.83
CA ALA A 82 13.05 -19.08 -5.70
C ALA A 82 14.32 -18.20 -5.86
N THR A 83 14.36 -17.33 -6.86
CA THR A 83 15.46 -16.41 -7.11
C THR A 83 14.91 -14.99 -6.92
N ASP A 84 14.95 -14.49 -5.67
CA ASP A 84 15.38 -13.11 -5.32
C ASP A 84 15.18 -12.70 -3.85
N GLN A 85 15.00 -13.65 -2.92
CA GLN A 85 14.83 -13.31 -1.50
C GLN A 85 16.05 -12.60 -0.86
N HIS A 86 17.21 -12.60 -1.53
CA HIS A 86 18.44 -11.97 -1.05
C HIS A 86 18.51 -10.45 -1.36
N GLU A 87 18.03 -9.98 -2.53
CA GLU A 87 17.93 -8.54 -2.82
C GLU A 87 16.90 -7.84 -1.91
N VAL A 88 15.83 -8.56 -1.57
CA VAL A 88 14.77 -8.14 -0.63
C VAL A 88 15.32 -7.76 0.74
N VAL A 89 16.26 -8.56 1.26
CA VAL A 89 16.89 -8.35 2.56
C VAL A 89 17.86 -7.17 2.49
N GLU A 90 18.66 -7.05 1.44
CA GLU A 90 19.58 -5.92 1.24
C GLU A 90 18.85 -4.57 1.18
N HIS A 91 17.70 -4.48 0.50
CA HIS A 91 16.91 -3.24 0.46
C HIS A 91 16.28 -2.88 1.82
N LEU A 92 15.80 -3.87 2.57
CA LEU A 92 15.30 -3.69 3.93
C LEU A 92 16.41 -3.31 4.93
N LEU A 93 17.61 -3.87 4.75
CA LEU A 93 18.81 -3.56 5.54
C LEU A 93 19.35 -2.16 5.23
N ALA A 94 19.43 -1.79 3.95
CA ALA A 94 19.81 -0.45 3.51
C ALA A 94 18.81 0.59 4.03
N PHE A 95 17.52 0.26 4.05
CA PHE A 95 16.48 1.10 4.64
C PHE A 95 16.65 1.26 6.15
N GLY A 96 16.76 0.16 6.90
CA GLY A 96 16.94 0.18 8.35
C GLY A 96 18.23 0.89 8.79
N SER A 97 19.29 0.77 8.00
CA SER A 97 20.58 1.46 8.23
C SER A 97 20.47 2.95 7.92
N SER A 98 19.82 3.33 6.81
CA SER A 98 19.58 4.73 6.45
C SER A 98 18.70 5.45 7.47
N LEU A 99 17.69 4.77 8.02
CA LEU A 99 16.85 5.24 9.12
C LEU A 99 17.65 5.58 10.39
N LYS A 100 18.61 4.71 10.75
CA LYS A 100 19.51 4.93 11.90
C LYS A 100 20.45 6.10 11.67
N THR A 101 20.99 6.23 10.46
CA THR A 101 21.87 7.33 10.08
C THR A 101 21.14 8.68 10.06
N VAL A 102 19.91 8.74 9.54
CA VAL A 102 19.07 9.95 9.52
C VAL A 102 18.64 10.37 10.93
N ARG A 103 18.42 9.42 11.84
CA ARG A 103 18.04 9.70 13.24
C ARG A 103 19.16 10.19 14.15
N GLY A 104 20.42 10.21 13.69
CA GLY A 104 21.56 10.76 14.45
C GLY A 104 21.67 10.30 15.90
N SER A 105 21.22 9.07 16.22
CA SER A 105 21.02 8.63 17.60
C SER A 105 22.08 7.63 18.03
N THR A 106 22.95 8.08 18.94
CA THR A 106 23.85 7.29 19.80
C THR A 106 23.13 6.63 20.99
N ALA A 107 21.82 6.35 20.86
CA ALA A 107 21.03 5.81 21.95
C ALA A 107 20.89 4.28 21.84
N ASP A 108 21.65 3.57 22.66
CA ASP A 108 21.49 2.16 22.99
C ASP A 108 20.05 1.89 23.50
N SER A 109 19.17 1.51 22.59
CA SER A 109 17.92 0.82 22.93
C SER A 109 18.12 -0.64 22.54
N ALA A 110 18.42 -1.46 23.54
CA ALA A 110 18.75 -2.88 23.42
C ALA A 110 17.88 -3.59 22.35
N LEU A 111 18.55 -4.01 21.28
CA LEU A 111 18.08 -4.99 20.31
C LEU A 111 17.90 -6.34 21.04
N PRO A 112 17.00 -7.24 20.58
CA PRO A 112 17.13 -8.65 20.93
C PRO A 112 18.50 -9.12 20.41
N THR A 113 19.29 -9.72 21.29
CA THR A 113 20.64 -10.22 21.02
C THR A 113 20.66 -11.05 19.74
N SER A 114 21.58 -10.75 18.83
CA SER A 114 21.78 -11.46 17.56
C SER A 114 21.90 -12.98 17.81
N PRO A 115 21.31 -13.85 16.96
CA PRO A 115 21.47 -15.29 17.06
C PRO A 115 22.85 -15.69 16.50
N SER A 116 23.92 -15.28 17.16
CA SER A 116 25.30 -15.59 16.76
C SER A 116 25.96 -16.55 17.75
N SER A 117 25.19 -17.48 18.33
CA SER A 117 25.74 -18.55 19.15
C SER A 117 24.76 -19.71 19.32
N LEU A 118 24.64 -20.58 18.32
CA LEU A 118 24.37 -22.03 18.45
C LEU A 118 24.41 -22.70 17.07
N SER A 119 24.96 -23.92 17.04
CA SER A 119 25.58 -24.59 15.89
C SER A 119 24.62 -25.26 14.89
N SER A 120 25.09 -25.33 13.64
CA SER A 120 24.94 -26.43 12.66
C SER A 120 23.54 -26.81 12.17
N GLY A 121 23.14 -26.22 11.04
CA GLY A 121 22.07 -26.67 10.16
C GLY A 121 21.95 -25.75 8.94
N GLU A 122 22.59 -26.11 7.82
CA GLU A 122 22.76 -25.26 6.61
C GLU A 122 21.46 -24.93 5.83
N GLY A 123 20.27 -25.29 6.35
CA GLY A 123 18.98 -24.92 5.74
C GLY A 123 18.08 -24.02 6.59
N THR A 124 18.31 -23.91 7.90
CA THR A 124 17.42 -23.19 8.84
C THR A 124 17.95 -21.82 9.27
N GLN A 125 19.25 -21.56 9.09
CA GLN A 125 19.87 -20.28 9.47
C GLN A 125 19.42 -19.10 8.61
N ASP A 126 19.11 -19.32 7.33
CA ASP A 126 18.71 -18.25 6.41
C ASP A 126 17.28 -17.76 6.70
N GLU A 127 16.36 -18.69 6.99
CA GLU A 127 14.97 -18.39 7.34
C GLU A 127 14.85 -17.72 8.73
N ASP A 128 15.63 -18.18 9.72
CA ASP A 128 15.70 -17.57 11.05
C ASP A 128 16.30 -16.14 11.01
N THR A 129 17.30 -15.93 10.15
CA THR A 129 17.93 -14.62 9.93
C THR A 129 16.96 -13.66 9.24
N LEU A 130 16.27 -14.12 8.18
CA LEU A 130 15.22 -13.37 7.50
C LEU A 130 14.07 -12.97 8.44
N MET A 131 13.60 -13.91 9.27
CA MET A 131 12.54 -13.66 10.24
C MET A 131 12.98 -12.64 11.30
N TRP A 132 14.24 -12.71 11.76
CA TRP A 132 14.81 -11.72 12.67
C TRP A 132 14.89 -10.32 12.04
N HIS A 133 15.36 -10.20 10.80
CA HIS A 133 15.44 -8.93 10.09
C HIS A 133 14.05 -8.31 9.87
N ARG A 134 13.07 -9.13 9.48
CA ARG A 134 11.67 -8.71 9.36
C ARG A 134 11.13 -8.17 10.68
N LEU A 135 11.38 -8.85 11.80
CA LEU A 135 10.96 -8.40 13.12
C LEU A 135 11.63 -7.08 13.54
N ALA A 136 12.93 -6.91 13.24
CA ALA A 136 13.66 -5.68 13.52
C ALA A 136 13.15 -4.49 12.70
N ALA A 137 12.86 -4.70 11.42
CA ALA A 137 12.25 -3.70 10.54
C ALA A 137 10.86 -3.29 11.03
N LEU A 138 10.01 -4.26 11.42
CA LEU A 138 8.68 -4.02 11.97
C LEU A 138 8.72 -3.25 13.30
N LYS A 139 9.66 -3.57 14.19
CA LYS A 139 9.84 -2.82 15.45
C LYS A 139 10.23 -1.36 15.17
N SER A 140 11.19 -1.14 14.27
CA SER A 140 11.66 0.20 13.90
C SER A 140 10.55 1.03 13.26
N LEU A 141 9.77 0.41 12.37
CA LEU A 141 8.60 1.04 11.75
C LEU A 141 7.53 1.37 12.80
N SER A 142 7.23 0.45 13.72
CA SER A 142 6.27 0.69 14.81
C SER A 142 6.67 1.87 15.69
N GLU A 143 7.95 1.99 16.04
CA GLU A 143 8.47 3.15 16.78
C GLU A 143 8.31 4.45 15.99
N ALA A 144 8.68 4.47 14.71
CA ALA A 144 8.51 5.61 13.82
C ALA A 144 7.03 6.04 13.66
N LEU A 145 6.13 5.08 13.53
CA LEU A 145 4.69 5.33 13.47
C LEU A 145 4.14 5.95 14.76
N ASN A 146 4.61 5.49 15.93
CA ASN A 146 4.15 6.01 17.23
C ASN A 146 4.53 7.49 17.46
N THR A 147 5.59 7.96 16.79
CA THR A 147 6.06 9.33 16.86
C THR A 147 5.66 10.18 15.65
N ALA A 148 4.89 9.61 14.71
CA ALA A 148 4.64 10.21 13.40
C ALA A 148 5.95 10.70 12.75
N ASP A 149 6.98 9.86 12.74
CA ASP A 149 8.25 10.15 12.10
C ASP A 149 8.10 9.95 10.58
N PRO A 150 8.44 10.95 9.73
CA PRO A 150 8.34 10.86 8.28
C PRO A 150 9.09 9.66 7.68
N ALA A 151 10.14 9.17 8.34
CA ALA A 151 10.87 8.00 7.86
C ALA A 151 10.01 6.72 7.85
N ALA A 152 8.87 6.69 8.55
CA ALA A 152 7.89 5.62 8.44
C ALA A 152 7.29 5.49 7.03
N PHE A 153 7.22 6.57 6.22
CA PHE A 153 6.70 6.50 4.85
C PHE A 153 7.45 5.51 3.98
N LEU A 154 8.78 5.51 4.07
CA LEU A 154 9.60 4.59 3.30
C LEU A 154 9.38 3.13 3.74
N GLY A 155 9.20 2.89 5.04
CA GLY A 155 8.86 1.54 5.54
C GLY A 155 7.51 1.07 5.04
N ILE A 156 6.49 1.94 5.07
CA ILE A 156 5.17 1.66 4.51
C ILE A 156 5.26 1.36 3.01
N ALA A 157 6.04 2.14 2.25
CA ALA A 157 6.24 1.94 0.81
C ALA A 157 6.90 0.61 0.49
N VAL A 158 7.91 0.22 1.25
CA VAL A 158 8.60 -1.06 1.09
C VAL A 158 7.65 -2.23 1.37
N PHE A 159 6.88 -2.20 2.46
CA PHE A 159 5.90 -3.25 2.75
C PHE A 159 4.77 -3.30 1.71
N ALA A 160 4.25 -2.15 1.28
CA ALA A 160 3.24 -2.09 0.22
C ALA A 160 3.77 -2.65 -1.10
N PHE A 161 5.01 -2.31 -1.49
CA PHE A 161 5.64 -2.86 -2.69
C PHE A 161 5.77 -4.38 -2.62
N PHE A 162 6.21 -4.93 -1.49
CA PHE A 162 6.31 -6.37 -1.32
C PHE A 162 4.96 -7.07 -1.42
N GLU A 163 3.90 -6.53 -0.82
CA GLU A 163 2.56 -7.13 -0.95
C GLU A 163 1.99 -7.01 -2.37
N VAL A 164 2.44 -6.03 -3.15
CA VAL A 164 2.08 -5.90 -4.57
C VAL A 164 2.85 -6.89 -5.44
N VAL A 165 4.13 -7.16 -5.15
CA VAL A 165 5.04 -7.93 -6.01
C VAL A 165 5.16 -9.40 -5.60
N SER A 166 5.06 -9.72 -4.32
CA SER A 166 5.29 -11.05 -3.76
C SER A 166 3.97 -11.75 -3.41
N ASP A 167 3.34 -12.43 -4.37
CA ASP A 167 2.22 -13.41 -4.25
C ASP A 167 1.12 -13.17 -3.18
N GLY A 168 1.01 -11.97 -2.64
CA GLY A 168 0.02 -11.58 -1.65
C GLY A 168 -1.37 -11.58 -2.26
N VAL A 169 -2.41 -11.76 -1.44
CA VAL A 169 -3.78 -11.59 -1.91
C VAL A 169 -3.91 -10.14 -2.41
N PHE A 170 -4.15 -9.97 -3.70
CA PHE A 170 -4.19 -8.67 -4.35
C PHE A 170 -5.09 -7.70 -3.58
N GLY A 171 -4.51 -6.63 -3.03
CA GLY A 171 -5.22 -5.60 -2.28
C GLY A 171 -4.97 -5.55 -0.77
N GLU A 172 -4.17 -6.46 -0.18
CA GLU A 172 -3.75 -6.34 1.23
C GLU A 172 -2.96 -5.06 1.53
N TRP A 173 -2.28 -4.52 0.50
CA TRP A 173 -1.57 -3.25 0.56
C TRP A 173 -2.47 -2.02 0.81
N ASP A 174 -3.80 -2.16 0.68
CA ASP A 174 -4.77 -1.09 0.97
C ASP A 174 -4.63 -0.60 2.42
N CYS A 175 -4.31 -1.49 3.36
CA CYS A 175 -4.11 -1.11 4.75
C CYS A 175 -2.86 -0.23 4.95
N HIS A 176 -1.78 -0.50 4.21
CA HIS A 176 -0.55 0.30 4.20
C HIS A 176 -0.79 1.68 3.63
N LEU A 177 -1.55 1.79 2.54
CA LEU A 177 -1.89 3.09 1.96
C LEU A 177 -2.77 3.94 2.88
N ARG A 178 -3.73 3.33 3.59
CA ARG A 178 -4.52 4.05 4.60
C ARG A 178 -3.64 4.51 5.77
N GLY A 179 -2.67 3.68 6.16
CA GLY A 179 -1.64 4.05 7.14
C GLY A 179 -0.82 5.25 6.67
N ALA A 180 -0.32 5.24 5.43
CA ALA A 180 0.40 6.35 4.83
C ALA A 180 -0.47 7.62 4.78
N ARG A 181 -1.74 7.51 4.37
CA ARG A 181 -2.65 8.66 4.35
C ARG A 181 -2.84 9.27 5.74
N SER A 182 -3.11 8.43 6.74
CA SER A 182 -3.26 8.90 8.12
C SER A 182 -1.96 9.52 8.66
N LEU A 183 -0.79 9.07 8.22
CA LEU A 183 0.49 9.68 8.58
C LEU A 183 0.69 11.03 7.87
N LEU A 184 0.32 11.15 6.59
CA LEU A 184 0.35 12.43 5.87
C LEU A 184 -0.55 13.46 6.54
N ASP A 185 -1.76 13.07 6.96
CA ASP A 185 -2.70 13.97 7.63
C ASP A 185 -2.14 14.54 8.95
N CYS A 186 -1.15 13.90 9.58
CA CYS A 186 -0.43 14.44 10.75
C CYS A 186 0.57 15.55 10.39
N HIS A 187 1.00 15.65 9.14
CA HIS A 187 2.04 16.58 8.68
C HIS A 187 1.53 17.65 7.72
N CYS A 188 0.53 17.34 6.90
CA CYS A 188 -0.01 18.23 5.89
C CYS A 188 -1.48 17.90 5.57
N SER A 189 -2.27 18.93 5.33
CA SER A 189 -3.69 18.84 4.97
C SER A 189 -4.00 19.32 3.55
N ASN A 190 -3.03 19.96 2.90
CA ASN A 190 -3.17 20.57 1.59
C ASN A 190 -1.83 20.56 0.81
N SER A 191 -1.91 20.86 -0.48
CA SER A 191 -0.76 20.85 -1.40
C SER A 191 0.39 21.77 -0.97
N GLU A 192 0.09 22.94 -0.40
CA GLU A 192 1.11 23.92 0.00
C GLU A 192 1.88 23.45 1.25
N GLU A 193 1.19 22.90 2.25
CA GLU A 193 1.80 22.27 3.41
C GLU A 193 2.63 21.06 3.01
N PHE A 194 2.12 20.24 2.09
CA PHE A 194 2.85 19.08 1.56
C PHE A 194 4.15 19.49 0.86
N GLN A 195 4.10 20.51 -0.01
CA GLN A 195 5.28 21.08 -0.68
C GLN A 195 6.34 21.62 0.30
N ARG A 196 5.91 22.21 1.42
CA ARG A 196 6.85 22.65 2.48
C ARG A 196 7.46 21.45 3.21
N PHE A 197 6.65 20.42 3.46
CA PHE A 197 7.06 19.22 4.16
C PHE A 197 8.02 18.37 3.31
N SER A 198 7.74 18.20 2.02
CA SER A 198 8.57 17.43 1.09
C SER A 198 10.00 17.99 0.97
N ARG A 199 10.16 19.32 1.00
CA ARG A 199 11.50 19.96 1.02
C ARG A 199 12.35 19.58 2.23
N ARG A 200 11.73 19.15 3.33
CA ARG A 200 12.44 18.72 4.55
C ARG A 200 12.78 17.24 4.54
N PHE A 201 12.13 16.44 3.68
CA PHE A 201 12.33 15.00 3.57
C PHE A 201 12.53 14.60 2.10
N THR A 202 13.78 14.46 1.70
CA THR A 202 14.16 14.06 0.34
C THR A 202 13.47 12.75 -0.06
N GLY A 203 12.91 12.71 -1.26
CA GLY A 203 12.23 11.53 -1.80
C GLY A 203 10.77 11.37 -1.36
N LEU A 204 10.23 12.25 -0.49
CA LEU A 204 8.83 12.15 -0.07
C LEU A 204 7.85 12.20 -1.25
N GLU A 205 8.08 13.11 -2.19
CA GLU A 205 7.18 13.31 -3.34
C GLU A 205 7.12 12.06 -4.22
N GLU A 206 8.25 11.38 -4.40
CA GLU A 206 8.32 10.12 -5.13
C GLU A 206 7.58 9.00 -4.39
N ILE A 207 7.77 8.88 -3.07
CA ILE A 207 7.05 7.89 -2.26
C ILE A 207 5.53 8.12 -2.32
N VAL A 208 5.09 9.36 -2.16
CA VAL A 208 3.65 9.71 -2.26
C VAL A 208 3.12 9.51 -3.67
N ALA A 209 3.93 9.74 -4.71
CA ALA A 209 3.55 9.44 -6.09
C ALA A 209 3.28 7.94 -6.28
N TYR A 210 4.12 7.05 -5.75
CA TYR A 210 3.86 5.60 -5.75
C TYR A 210 2.60 5.23 -4.99
N PHE A 211 2.34 5.85 -3.84
CA PHE A 211 1.10 5.61 -3.09
C PHE A 211 -0.14 6.03 -3.88
N ALA A 212 -0.14 7.23 -4.47
CA ALA A 212 -1.26 7.72 -5.27
C ALA A 212 -1.46 6.89 -6.56
N TRP A 213 -0.37 6.39 -7.15
CA TRP A 213 -0.39 5.46 -8.26
C TRP A 213 -1.05 4.13 -7.88
N TRP A 214 -0.56 3.46 -6.83
CA TRP A 214 -1.12 2.20 -6.36
C TRP A 214 -2.59 2.33 -5.96
N ASP A 215 -2.94 3.37 -5.20
CA ASP A 215 -4.33 3.67 -4.82
C ASP A 215 -5.26 3.70 -6.03
N THR A 216 -4.85 4.42 -7.09
CA THR A 216 -5.64 4.57 -8.32
C THR A 216 -5.79 3.25 -9.08
N ILE A 217 -4.67 2.57 -9.37
CA ILE A 217 -4.70 1.32 -10.14
C ILE A 217 -5.40 0.21 -9.36
N GLY A 218 -5.17 0.10 -8.05
CA GLY A 218 -5.83 -0.88 -7.22
C GLY A 218 -7.33 -0.64 -7.07
N ALA A 219 -7.75 0.62 -6.93
CA ALA A 219 -9.19 0.94 -6.90
C ALA A 219 -9.87 0.55 -8.22
N LEU A 220 -9.22 0.79 -9.36
CA LEU A 220 -9.72 0.40 -10.68
C LEU A 220 -9.89 -1.13 -10.81
N VAL A 221 -8.88 -1.90 -10.41
CA VAL A 221 -8.93 -3.37 -10.45
C VAL A 221 -9.97 -3.92 -9.47
N ARG A 222 -10.08 -3.35 -8.26
CA ARG A 222 -11.10 -3.75 -7.28
C ARG A 222 -12.52 -3.44 -7.74
N GLN A 223 -12.74 -2.31 -8.41
CA GLN A 223 -14.04 -1.96 -8.97
C GLN A 223 -14.48 -2.95 -10.07
N SER A 224 -13.51 -3.52 -10.79
CA SER A 224 -13.78 -4.52 -11.84
C SER A 224 -14.10 -5.91 -11.28
N THR A 225 -13.76 -6.18 -10.01
CA THR A 225 -13.86 -7.52 -9.39
C THR A 225 -14.88 -7.59 -8.24
N SER A 226 -15.23 -6.46 -7.64
CA SER A 226 -16.19 -6.36 -6.54
C SER A 226 -17.21 -5.25 -6.78
N ASN A 227 -18.49 -5.53 -6.50
CA ASN A 227 -19.56 -4.53 -6.53
C ASN A 227 -19.44 -3.44 -5.44
N THR A 228 -18.43 -3.51 -4.58
CA THR A 228 -18.14 -2.46 -3.60
C THR A 228 -17.30 -1.36 -4.24
N LYS A 229 -17.91 -0.22 -4.55
CA LYS A 229 -17.17 1.00 -4.93
C LYS A 229 -16.30 1.47 -3.76
N SER A 230 -15.01 1.14 -3.81
CA SER A 230 -14.02 1.76 -2.93
C SER A 230 -13.59 3.08 -3.55
N GLY A 231 -13.81 4.19 -2.84
CA GLY A 231 -13.22 5.46 -3.23
C GLY A 231 -11.69 5.43 -3.15
N LEU A 232 -11.07 6.46 -3.72
CA LEU A 232 -9.64 6.71 -3.63
C LEU A 232 -9.25 7.12 -2.19
N ILE A 233 -8.12 6.62 -1.70
CA ILE A 233 -7.56 6.92 -0.37
C ILE A 233 -6.91 8.31 -0.35
N PHE A 234 -6.18 8.65 -1.41
CA PHE A 234 -5.50 9.93 -1.55
C PHE A 234 -6.40 10.94 -2.29
N ASP A 235 -6.17 12.23 -2.05
CA ASP A 235 -6.89 13.30 -2.77
C ASP A 235 -6.24 13.63 -4.13
N ASP A 236 -6.94 14.35 -5.00
CA ASP A 236 -6.42 14.76 -6.31
C ASP A 236 -5.15 15.60 -6.24
N TRP A 237 -5.00 16.41 -5.19
CA TRP A 237 -3.79 17.22 -5.03
C TRP A 237 -2.55 16.37 -4.72
N HIS A 238 -2.70 15.18 -4.14
CA HIS A 238 -1.61 14.21 -4.03
C HIS A 238 -1.28 13.61 -5.40
N ARG A 239 -2.26 13.47 -6.29
CA ARG A 239 -2.05 12.98 -7.66
C ARG A 239 -1.41 14.02 -8.56
N SER A 240 -1.68 15.30 -8.30
CA SER A 240 -1.04 16.41 -9.01
C SER A 240 0.47 16.49 -8.75
N SER A 241 1.00 15.80 -7.73
CA SER A 241 2.45 15.70 -7.52
C SER A 241 3.14 14.68 -8.42
N LEU A 242 2.39 13.86 -9.18
CA LEU A 242 3.00 12.95 -10.17
C LEU A 242 3.54 13.79 -11.33
N GLY A 243 4.86 13.96 -11.34
CA GLY A 243 5.58 14.65 -12.41
C GLY A 243 5.77 13.78 -13.66
N GLN A 244 6.18 14.42 -14.76
CA GLN A 244 6.49 13.72 -16.01
C GLN A 244 7.55 12.63 -15.82
N ASP A 245 8.56 12.88 -14.98
CA ASP A 245 9.61 11.90 -14.68
C ASP A 245 9.07 10.62 -14.04
N PHE A 246 8.00 10.74 -13.22
CA PHE A 246 7.34 9.58 -12.64
C PHE A 246 6.57 8.79 -13.71
N PHE A 247 5.78 9.48 -14.53
CA PHE A 247 5.03 8.86 -15.63
C PHE A 247 5.95 8.16 -16.64
N ASP A 248 7.10 8.77 -16.90
CA ASP A 248 8.14 8.20 -17.76
C ASP A 248 8.72 6.91 -17.18
N ARG A 249 8.89 6.85 -15.86
CA ARG A 249 9.42 5.68 -15.14
C ARG A 249 8.43 4.52 -15.09
N VAL A 250 7.15 4.78 -14.80
CA VAL A 250 6.12 3.73 -14.79
C VAL A 250 5.63 3.37 -16.20
N GLY A 251 5.96 4.19 -17.20
CA GLY A 251 5.60 4.00 -18.60
C GLY A 251 4.14 4.31 -18.92
N CYS A 252 3.39 4.90 -17.98
CA CYS A 252 1.99 5.28 -18.19
C CYS A 252 1.88 6.76 -18.53
N PRO A 253 1.29 7.12 -19.68
CA PRO A 253 1.04 8.52 -20.02
C PRO A 253 0.14 9.20 -19.00
N ALA A 254 0.42 10.47 -18.69
CA ALA A 254 -0.34 11.26 -17.71
C ALA A 254 -1.84 11.31 -18.06
N GLU A 255 -2.18 11.48 -19.35
CA GLU A 255 -3.58 11.51 -19.79
C GLU A 255 -4.30 10.19 -19.59
N THR A 256 -3.57 9.07 -19.69
CA THR A 256 -4.11 7.72 -19.46
C THR A 256 -4.34 7.50 -17.98
N PHE A 257 -3.40 7.94 -17.13
CA PHE A 257 -3.57 7.91 -15.69
C PHE A 257 -4.80 8.69 -15.22
N TRP A 258 -4.99 9.93 -15.71
CA TRP A 258 -6.15 10.73 -15.34
C TRP A 258 -7.48 10.17 -15.87
N LEU A 259 -7.45 9.39 -16.96
CA LEU A 259 -8.61 8.61 -17.38
C LEU A 259 -8.95 7.54 -16.32
N PHE A 260 -7.98 6.79 -15.80
CA PHE A 260 -8.22 5.84 -14.70
C PHE A 260 -8.81 6.53 -13.45
N VAL A 261 -8.24 7.67 -13.04
CA VAL A 261 -8.75 8.44 -11.91
C VAL A 261 -10.22 8.82 -12.12
N SER A 262 -10.57 9.32 -13.31
CA SER A 262 -11.94 9.71 -13.62
C SER A 262 -12.94 8.54 -13.60
N LEU A 263 -12.49 7.33 -13.99
CA LEU A 263 -13.31 6.12 -13.93
C LEU A 263 -13.59 5.70 -12.49
N VAL A 264 -12.57 5.71 -11.63
CA VAL A 264 -12.76 5.35 -10.21
C VAL A 264 -13.62 6.39 -9.49
N GLN A 265 -13.45 7.67 -9.79
CA GLN A 265 -14.23 8.75 -9.18
C GLN A 265 -15.66 8.87 -9.73
N SER A 266 -15.94 8.23 -10.87
CA SER A 266 -17.24 8.36 -11.53
C SER A 266 -18.39 7.94 -10.62
N LYS A 267 -19.26 8.91 -10.29
CA LYS A 267 -20.60 8.63 -9.78
C LYS A 267 -21.47 8.19 -10.96
N GLU A 268 -22.58 7.49 -10.70
CA GLU A 268 -23.51 6.90 -11.69
C GLU A 268 -23.97 7.82 -12.85
N SER A 269 -23.67 9.12 -12.81
CA SER A 269 -24.03 10.12 -13.81
C SER A 269 -22.86 10.62 -14.69
N THR A 270 -21.69 9.98 -14.72
CA THR A 270 -20.64 10.38 -15.67
C THR A 270 -21.11 10.19 -17.11
N ASN A 271 -20.89 11.20 -17.94
CA ASN A 271 -21.25 11.18 -19.36
C ASN A 271 -20.51 10.04 -20.08
N LEU A 272 -21.21 8.93 -20.33
CA LEU A 272 -20.71 7.77 -21.10
C LEU A 272 -20.00 8.20 -22.38
N SER A 273 -20.57 9.17 -23.09
CA SER A 273 -20.00 9.75 -24.32
C SER A 273 -18.60 10.33 -24.10
N GLU A 274 -18.34 10.97 -22.95
CA GLU A 274 -17.04 11.56 -22.64
C GLU A 274 -15.99 10.48 -22.38
N SER A 275 -16.33 9.47 -21.56
CA SER A 275 -15.42 8.35 -21.27
C SER A 275 -15.08 7.55 -22.53
N LEU A 276 -16.07 7.29 -23.40
CA LEU A 276 -15.85 6.63 -24.69
C LEU A 276 -14.97 7.48 -25.63
N THR A 277 -15.22 8.79 -25.70
CA THR A 277 -14.39 9.71 -26.51
C THR A 277 -12.93 9.70 -26.03
N ARG A 278 -12.71 9.72 -24.70
CA ARG A 278 -11.37 9.63 -24.11
C ARG A 278 -10.72 8.27 -24.41
N ALA A 279 -11.46 7.17 -24.35
CA ALA A 279 -10.97 5.83 -24.72
C ALA A 279 -10.56 5.75 -26.20
N MET A 280 -11.38 6.28 -27.10
CA MET A 280 -11.04 6.37 -28.54
C MET A 280 -9.77 7.18 -28.77
N ALA A 281 -9.60 8.29 -28.06
CA ALA A 281 -8.37 9.08 -28.13
C ALA A 281 -7.12 8.29 -27.70
N GLN A 282 -7.25 7.32 -26.78
CA GLN A 282 -6.15 6.42 -26.43
C GLN A 282 -5.82 5.44 -27.57
N LEU A 283 -6.83 4.87 -28.23
CA LEU A 283 -6.62 3.97 -29.39
C LEU A 283 -5.92 4.68 -30.55
N LEU A 284 -6.26 5.93 -30.83
CA LEU A 284 -5.66 6.72 -31.91
C LEU A 284 -4.16 7.01 -31.70
N LYS A 285 -3.66 6.86 -30.47
CA LYS A 285 -2.25 7.08 -30.12
C LYS A 285 -1.39 5.83 -30.20
N LEU A 286 -2.00 4.66 -30.43
CA LEU A 286 -1.28 3.39 -30.43
C LEU A 286 -0.22 3.35 -31.53
N GLY A 287 0.97 2.89 -31.17
CA GLY A 287 2.09 2.69 -32.08
C GLY A 287 2.68 3.96 -32.66
N MET A 288 2.34 5.16 -32.15
CA MET A 288 3.01 6.40 -32.53
C MET A 288 4.48 6.40 -32.10
N ASP A 289 4.78 5.85 -30.92
CA ASP A 289 6.12 5.66 -30.40
C ASP A 289 6.51 4.17 -30.49
N LYS A 290 7.61 3.89 -31.20
CA LYS A 290 8.11 2.52 -31.44
C LYS A 290 9.14 2.05 -30.40
N THR A 291 9.53 2.90 -29.47
CA THR A 291 10.46 2.55 -28.39
C THR A 291 9.82 1.57 -27.39
N GLU A 292 10.63 0.94 -26.53
CA GLU A 292 10.09 0.10 -25.43
C GLU A 292 9.20 0.92 -24.48
N LYS A 293 9.53 2.19 -24.26
CA LYS A 293 8.68 3.13 -23.51
C LYS A 293 7.34 3.35 -24.21
N GLY A 294 7.35 3.56 -25.52
CA GLY A 294 6.15 3.69 -26.34
C GLY A 294 5.25 2.45 -26.27
N LYS A 295 5.85 1.27 -26.32
CA LYS A 295 5.15 -0.02 -26.14
C LYS A 295 4.52 -0.14 -24.75
N CYS A 296 5.24 0.22 -23.68
CA CYS A 296 4.68 0.24 -22.32
C CYS A 296 3.50 1.21 -22.22
N SER A 297 3.63 2.38 -22.83
CA SER A 297 2.54 3.36 -22.90
C SER A 297 1.31 2.82 -23.62
N ASP A 298 1.50 2.10 -24.73
CA ASP A 298 0.42 1.45 -25.47
C ASP A 298 -0.32 0.38 -24.65
N ILE A 299 0.39 -0.37 -23.79
CA ILE A 299 -0.26 -1.30 -22.85
C ILE A 299 -1.23 -0.55 -21.94
N TYR A 300 -0.81 0.55 -21.32
CA TYR A 300 -1.69 1.34 -20.46
C TYR A 300 -2.86 1.96 -21.23
N ARG A 301 -2.65 2.39 -22.47
CA ARG A 301 -3.72 2.92 -23.34
C ARG A 301 -4.79 1.86 -23.61
N CYS A 302 -4.38 0.65 -23.98
CA CYS A 302 -5.28 -0.48 -24.15
C CYS A 302 -5.97 -0.85 -22.82
N ALA A 303 -5.25 -0.85 -21.70
CA ALA A 303 -5.83 -1.11 -20.38
C ALA A 303 -6.90 -0.09 -19.99
N ALA A 304 -6.71 1.19 -20.34
CA ALA A 304 -7.72 2.23 -20.15
C ALA A 304 -8.96 2.00 -21.00
N VAL A 305 -8.81 1.60 -22.26
CA VAL A 305 -9.93 1.23 -23.13
C VAL A 305 -10.71 0.06 -22.53
N ILE A 306 -10.01 -1.00 -22.12
CA ILE A 306 -10.61 -2.16 -21.45
C ILE A 306 -11.40 -1.70 -20.22
N ALA A 307 -10.80 -0.90 -19.35
CA ALA A 307 -11.45 -0.40 -18.14
C ALA A 307 -12.69 0.46 -18.40
N VAL A 308 -12.67 1.32 -19.44
CA VAL A 308 -13.86 2.08 -19.84
C VAL A 308 -14.95 1.13 -20.32
N LEU A 309 -14.65 0.17 -21.18
CA LEU A 309 -15.68 -0.70 -21.74
C LEU A 309 -16.27 -1.65 -20.69
N THR A 310 -15.46 -2.25 -19.82
CA THR A 310 -15.94 -3.19 -18.81
C THR A 310 -16.79 -2.54 -17.72
N THR A 311 -16.44 -1.31 -17.31
CA THR A 311 -17.22 -0.56 -16.32
C THR A 311 -18.60 -0.16 -16.85
N GLN A 312 -18.76 -0.02 -18.17
CA GLN A 312 -20.00 0.41 -18.80
C GLN A 312 -20.89 -0.76 -19.22
N SER A 313 -20.33 -1.90 -19.64
CA SER A 313 -21.11 -3.12 -19.95
C SER A 313 -21.92 -3.64 -18.77
N SER A 314 -21.49 -3.40 -17.53
CA SER A 314 -22.25 -3.76 -16.33
C SER A 314 -23.52 -2.91 -16.11
N SER A 315 -23.69 -1.82 -16.86
CA SER A 315 -24.81 -0.88 -16.68
C SER A 315 -25.94 -1.00 -17.72
N ASN A 316 -25.66 -1.48 -18.93
CA ASN A 316 -26.63 -1.56 -20.04
C ASN A 316 -26.66 -2.94 -20.70
N GLY A 317 -27.60 -3.80 -20.31
CA GLY A 317 -27.74 -5.18 -20.80
C GLY A 317 -28.23 -5.36 -22.24
N SER A 318 -28.05 -4.39 -23.15
CA SER A 318 -28.53 -4.47 -24.54
C SER A 318 -27.54 -4.01 -25.63
N GLU A 319 -26.33 -3.56 -25.27
CA GLU A 319 -25.30 -3.10 -26.23
C GLU A 319 -24.03 -3.99 -26.24
N GLU A 320 -24.13 -5.24 -25.77
CA GLU A 320 -22.98 -6.13 -25.55
C GLU A 320 -22.11 -6.35 -26.81
N THR A 321 -22.72 -6.40 -28.01
CA THR A 321 -22.01 -6.76 -29.25
C THR A 321 -21.12 -5.64 -29.81
N SER A 322 -21.33 -4.37 -29.45
CA SER A 322 -20.54 -3.26 -30.03
C SER A 322 -19.20 -3.07 -29.33
N PHE A 323 -19.10 -3.42 -28.05
CA PHE A 323 -17.88 -3.22 -27.27
C PHE A 323 -16.94 -4.42 -27.32
N GLU A 324 -17.47 -5.62 -27.59
CA GLU A 324 -16.72 -6.87 -27.64
C GLU A 324 -15.54 -6.81 -28.64
N VAL A 325 -15.79 -6.36 -29.87
CA VAL A 325 -14.72 -6.24 -30.90
C VAL A 325 -13.60 -5.29 -30.47
N THR A 326 -13.95 -4.17 -29.83
CA THR A 326 -12.94 -3.20 -29.37
C THR A 326 -12.17 -3.73 -28.16
N LEU A 327 -12.85 -4.46 -27.29
CA LEU A 327 -12.26 -5.13 -26.13
C LEU A 327 -11.26 -6.20 -26.57
N GLU A 328 -11.66 -7.08 -27.49
CA GLU A 328 -10.80 -8.11 -28.09
C GLU A 328 -9.56 -7.47 -28.74
N PHE A 329 -9.76 -6.43 -29.56
CA PHE A 329 -8.64 -5.71 -30.16
C PHE A 329 -7.66 -5.16 -29.11
N ALA A 330 -8.17 -4.56 -28.03
CA ALA A 330 -7.33 -4.00 -26.98
C ALA A 330 -6.55 -5.09 -26.23
N VAL A 331 -7.19 -6.24 -25.95
CA VAL A 331 -6.57 -7.41 -25.31
C VAL A 331 -5.49 -8.01 -26.22
N ASP A 332 -5.82 -8.28 -27.49
CA ASP A 332 -4.88 -8.82 -28.48
C ASP A 332 -3.65 -7.93 -28.63
N ARG A 333 -3.86 -6.61 -28.63
CA ARG A 333 -2.77 -5.65 -28.72
C ARG A 333 -1.83 -5.74 -27.52
N ILE A 334 -2.36 -5.85 -26.30
CA ILE A 334 -1.55 -6.04 -25.08
C ILE A 334 -0.76 -7.35 -25.19
N CYS A 335 -1.43 -8.45 -25.54
CA CYS A 335 -0.81 -9.77 -25.68
C CYS A 335 0.34 -9.75 -26.69
N HIS A 336 0.14 -9.14 -27.86
CA HIS A 336 1.18 -8.99 -28.89
C HIS A 336 2.39 -8.17 -28.38
N ILE A 337 2.15 -7.08 -27.65
CA ILE A 337 3.25 -6.27 -27.10
C ILE A 337 4.07 -7.10 -26.10
N ILE A 338 3.40 -7.80 -25.18
CA ILE A 338 4.05 -8.66 -24.16
C ILE A 338 4.87 -9.77 -24.83
N GLU A 339 4.30 -10.47 -25.82
CA GLU A 339 4.99 -11.54 -26.55
C GLU A 339 6.25 -11.02 -27.26
N SER A 340 6.17 -9.84 -27.86
CA SER A 340 7.32 -9.19 -28.51
C SER A 340 8.44 -8.82 -27.52
N ALA A 341 8.10 -8.50 -26.26
CA ALA A 341 9.06 -8.17 -25.22
C ALA A 341 9.75 -9.43 -24.67
N CYS A 342 8.99 -10.49 -24.36
CA CYS A 342 9.53 -11.78 -23.89
C CYS A 342 10.47 -12.46 -24.91
N SER A 343 10.26 -12.21 -26.20
CA SER A 343 11.11 -12.77 -27.25
C SER A 343 12.50 -12.13 -27.28
N ARG A 344 12.64 -10.85 -26.92
CA ARG A 344 13.93 -10.14 -26.86
C ARG A 344 14.80 -10.54 -25.67
N SER A 345 14.20 -10.72 -24.49
CA SER A 345 14.92 -11.12 -23.27
C SER A 345 15.64 -12.47 -23.42
N ARG A 346 15.12 -13.40 -24.22
CA ARG A 346 15.74 -14.71 -24.48
C ARG A 346 17.00 -14.65 -25.35
N TYR A 347 17.25 -13.56 -26.08
CA TYR A 347 18.44 -13.42 -26.92
C TYR A 347 19.58 -12.65 -26.25
N GLU A 348 19.35 -12.05 -25.08
CA GLU A 348 20.37 -11.30 -24.31
C GLU A 348 20.97 -12.10 -23.15
N SER A 349 20.60 -13.39 -23.02
CA SER A 349 21.09 -14.31 -21.98
C SER A 349 22.16 -15.31 -22.47
N ASN A 350 22.87 -15.02 -23.58
CA ASN A 350 23.95 -15.86 -24.10
C ASN A 350 25.31 -15.17 -24.04
#